data_AF-A0A0R2G0L8-F1
#
_entry.id   AF-A0A0R2G0L8-F1
#
_cell.length_a   1.000
_cell.length_b   1.000
_cell.length_c   1.000
_cell.angle_alpha   90.00
_cell.angle_beta   90.00
_cell.angle_gamma   90.00
#
_symmetry.space_group_name_H-M   'P 1'
#
loop_
_entity.id
_entity.type
_entity.pdbx_description
1 polymer ?
#
loop_
_entity_poly.entity_id
_entity_poly.type
_entity_poly.pdbx_seq_one_letter_code
_entity_poly.pdbx_strand_id
1 'polypeptide(L)'
;MLIREIYPKDWRLIILRVLLTLLALNLGAVGLFPNNQNFHNLHDGVAKFLVYLIIILIIGIRWLLPHVTKEFLTLSYGIAAALIGMDIAFQGIGYISLTVFEISGFVLAFTWIVLLFQRLQLLTQETFTTMTVKIDTK
;
A
#
# COMPACT_ATOMS: atom_id res chain seq x y z
N MET A 1 3.76 -19.19 -21.03
CA MET A 1 2.87 -18.56 -22.02
C MET A 1 1.37 -18.73 -21.71
N LEU A 2 0.96 -19.71 -20.88
CA LEU A 2 -0.44 -20.06 -20.60
C LEU A 2 -1.22 -19.14 -19.62
N ILE A 3 -0.57 -18.26 -18.85
CA ILE A 3 -1.27 -17.37 -17.88
C ILE A 3 -1.99 -16.20 -18.57
N ARG A 4 -1.64 -15.92 -19.83
CA ARG A 4 -2.15 -14.74 -20.57
C ARG A 4 -3.53 -14.95 -21.21
N GLU A 5 -4.02 -16.18 -21.27
CA GLU A 5 -5.25 -16.55 -21.98
C GLU A 5 -6.52 -16.47 -21.12
N ILE A 6 -6.38 -16.49 -19.78
CA ILE A 6 -7.54 -16.61 -18.86
C ILE A 6 -7.92 -15.26 -18.22
N TYR A 7 -7.00 -14.28 -18.19
CA TYR A 7 -7.26 -12.93 -17.68
C TYR A 7 -6.97 -11.89 -18.78
N PRO A 8 -8.00 -11.29 -19.41
CA PRO A 8 -7.79 -10.24 -20.40
C PRO A 8 -7.20 -9.02 -19.68
N LYS A 9 -5.88 -8.79 -19.81
CA LYS A 9 -5.13 -7.56 -19.48
C LYS A 9 -5.94 -6.54 -18.65
N ASP A 10 -6.23 -6.86 -17.40
CA ASP A 10 -6.89 -5.89 -16.53
C ASP A 10 -5.84 -4.88 -16.14
N TRP A 11 -5.83 -3.73 -16.82
CA TRP A 11 -4.87 -2.65 -16.63
C TRP A 11 -4.74 -2.26 -15.15
N ARG A 12 -5.84 -2.39 -14.39
CA ARG A 12 -5.92 -2.21 -12.93
C ARG A 12 -4.95 -3.12 -12.18
N LEU A 13 -4.88 -4.41 -12.54
CA LEU A 13 -3.99 -5.39 -11.90
C LEU A 13 -2.53 -5.12 -12.25
N ILE A 14 -2.25 -4.63 -13.46
CA ILE A 14 -0.89 -4.25 -13.86
C ILE A 14 -0.43 -3.03 -13.06
N ILE A 15 -1.27 -1.99 -12.95
CA ILE A 15 -0.93 -0.81 -12.15
C ILE A 15 -0.73 -1.20 -10.69
N LEU A 16 -1.62 -2.01 -10.11
CA LEU A 16 -1.49 -2.47 -8.73
C LEU A 16 -0.17 -3.20 -8.52
N ARG A 17 0.20 -4.10 -9.45
CA ARG A 17 1.48 -4.83 -9.39
C ARG A 17 2.68 -3.89 -9.46
N VAL A 18 2.67 -2.90 -10.34
CA VAL A 18 3.76 -1.93 -10.47
C VAL A 18 3.87 -1.10 -9.20
N LEU A 19 2.77 -0.57 -8.68
CA LEU A 19 2.75 0.22 -7.44
C LEU A 19 3.23 -0.61 -6.24
N LEU A 20 2.81 -1.86 -6.12
CA LEU A 20 3.26 -2.77 -5.05
C LEU A 20 4.74 -3.13 -5.19
N THR A 21 5.26 -3.24 -6.41
CA THR A 21 6.67 -3.49 -6.67
C THR A 21 7.51 -2.28 -6.28
N LEU A 22 7.09 -1.08 -6.69
CA LEU A 22 7.72 0.17 -6.28
C LEU A 22 7.69 0.33 -4.76
N LEU A 23 6.58 -0.04 -4.12
CA LEU A 23 6.44 0.00 -2.67
C LEU A 23 7.40 -0.96 -1.97
N ALA A 24 7.54 -2.19 -2.47
CA ALA A 24 8.47 -3.17 -1.93
C ALA A 24 9.93 -2.71 -2.07
N LEU A 25 10.30 -2.16 -3.23
CA LEU A 25 11.63 -1.57 -3.44
C LEU A 25 11.89 -0.41 -2.48
N ASN A 26 10.90 0.46 -2.29
CA ASN A 26 11.02 1.61 -1.42
C ASN A 26 11.13 1.22 0.07
N LEU A 27 10.32 0.26 0.52
CA LEU A 27 10.44 -0.31 1.86
C LEU A 27 11.82 -0.93 2.10
N GLY A 28 12.32 -1.68 1.10
CA GLY A 28 13.69 -2.21 1.14
C GLY A 28 14.72 -1.10 1.26
N ALA A 29 14.58 -0.02 0.48
CA ALA A 29 15.48 1.13 0.53
C ALA A 29 15.46 1.83 1.91
N VAL A 30 14.28 2.06 2.52
CA VAL A 30 14.20 2.65 3.88
C VAL A 30 14.95 1.79 4.91
N GLY A 31 14.85 0.46 4.79
CA GLY A 31 15.57 -0.46 5.68
C GLY A 31 17.08 -0.58 5.38
N LEU A 32 17.49 -0.44 4.12
CA LEU A 32 18.88 -0.58 3.68
C LEU A 32 19.72 0.66 3.99
N PHE A 33 19.14 1.85 3.90
CA PHE A 33 19.83 3.11 4.17
C PHE A 33 19.46 3.59 5.57
N PRO A 34 20.26 3.36 6.62
CA PRO A 34 19.93 3.86 7.95
C PRO A 34 20.04 5.39 8.01
N ASN A 35 19.25 6.02 8.89
CA ASN A 35 19.32 7.44 9.15
C ASN A 35 20.63 7.81 9.90
N ASN A 36 21.73 7.95 9.15
CA ASN A 36 23.05 8.34 9.65
C ASN A 36 23.59 9.55 8.88
N GLN A 37 24.68 10.16 9.34
CA GLN A 37 25.21 11.39 8.75
C GLN A 37 25.57 11.26 7.25
N ASN A 38 25.92 10.07 6.78
CA ASN A 38 26.30 9.84 5.38
C ASN A 38 25.10 9.68 4.45
N PHE A 39 23.99 9.12 4.95
CA PHE A 39 22.80 8.79 4.17
C PHE A 39 21.55 9.55 4.60
N HIS A 40 21.65 10.51 5.53
CA HIS A 40 20.53 11.25 6.10
C HIS A 40 19.56 11.77 5.03
N ASN A 41 20.05 12.57 4.09
CA ASN A 41 19.23 13.15 3.02
C ASN A 41 18.58 12.10 2.12
N LEU A 42 19.27 10.97 1.89
CA LEU A 42 18.75 9.87 1.08
C LEU A 42 17.65 9.13 1.84
N HIS A 43 17.89 8.78 3.11
CA HIS A 43 16.91 8.10 3.96
C HIS A 43 15.63 8.93 4.10
N ASP A 44 15.76 10.20 4.46
CA ASP A 44 14.63 11.12 4.60
C ASP A 44 13.81 11.22 3.31
N GLY A 45 14.48 11.29 2.16
CA GLY A 45 13.82 11.33 0.85
C GLY A 45 13.04 10.04 0.57
N VAL A 46 13.65 8.89 0.81
CA VAL A 46 13.04 7.56 0.60
C VAL A 46 11.87 7.33 1.58
N ALA A 47 12.02 7.75 2.84
CA ALA A 47 10.97 7.66 3.87
C ALA A 47 9.77 8.55 3.53
N LYS A 48 9.98 9.80 3.09
CA LYS A 48 8.90 10.68 2.60
C LYS A 48 8.23 10.09 1.36
N PHE A 49 9.01 9.56 0.43
CA PHE A 49 8.47 8.89 -0.74
C PHE A 49 7.61 7.68 -0.37
N LEU A 50 7.93 6.96 0.70
CA LEU A 50 7.10 5.86 1.22
C LEU A 50 5.72 6.36 1.65
N VAL A 51 5.68 7.42 2.45
CA VAL A 51 4.43 8.02 2.93
C VAL A 51 3.56 8.46 1.75
N TYR A 52 4.13 9.17 0.78
CA TYR A 52 3.39 9.62 -0.40
C TYR A 52 2.91 8.45 -1.26
N LEU A 53 3.74 7.43 -1.48
CA LEU A 53 3.38 6.26 -2.26
C LEU A 53 2.23 5.48 -1.61
N ILE A 54 2.22 5.37 -0.28
CA ILE A 54 1.11 4.76 0.48
C ILE A 54 -0.17 5.56 0.35
N ILE A 55 -0.13 6.89 0.49
CA ILE A 55 -1.32 7.75 0.33
C ILE A 55 -1.89 7.59 -1.09
N ILE A 56 -1.04 7.61 -2.12
CA ILE A 56 -1.45 7.41 -3.51
C ILE A 56 -2.10 6.03 -3.70
N LEU A 57 -1.51 4.99 -3.13
CA LEU A 57 -2.06 3.63 -3.19
C LEU A 57 -3.41 3.54 -2.48
N ILE A 58 -3.53 4.10 -1.27
CA ILE A 58 -4.79 4.17 -0.50
C ILE A 58 -5.89 4.84 -1.32
N ILE A 59 -5.60 5.98 -1.95
CA ILE A 59 -6.57 6.66 -2.81
C ILE A 59 -6.91 5.76 -4.01
N GLY A 60 -5.89 5.16 -4.61
CA GLY A 60 -6.01 4.27 -5.76
C GLY A 60 -6.89 3.03 -5.55
N ILE A 61 -6.93 2.43 -4.34
CA ILE A 61 -7.62 1.14 -4.12
C ILE A 61 -9.08 1.14 -4.58
N ARG A 62 -9.79 2.28 -4.50
CA ARG A 62 -11.19 2.38 -4.92
C ARG A 62 -11.39 2.06 -6.40
N TRP A 63 -10.38 2.31 -7.23
CA TRP A 63 -10.40 2.02 -8.66
C TRP A 63 -9.61 0.77 -9.03
N LEU A 64 -8.52 0.48 -8.30
CA LEU A 64 -7.63 -0.64 -8.59
C LEU A 64 -8.17 -2.00 -8.12
N LEU A 65 -8.91 -2.05 -7.02
CA LEU A 65 -9.45 -3.29 -6.45
C LEU A 65 -10.92 -3.48 -6.83
N PRO A 66 -11.32 -4.67 -7.31
CA PRO A 66 -12.73 -5.02 -7.47
C PRO A 66 -13.36 -5.34 -6.10
N HIS A 67 -14.64 -5.00 -5.92
CA HIS A 67 -15.45 -5.35 -4.73
C HIS A 67 -14.81 -4.96 -3.38
N VAL A 68 -14.34 -3.71 -3.26
CA VAL A 68 -13.80 -3.19 -1.99
C VAL A 68 -14.93 -2.97 -0.99
N THR A 69 -14.77 -3.50 0.23
CA THR A 69 -15.72 -3.29 1.33
C THR A 69 -15.63 -1.87 1.88
N LYS A 70 -16.75 -1.36 2.42
CA LYS A 70 -16.79 -0.01 3.00
C LYS A 70 -15.89 0.08 4.23
N GLU A 71 -15.83 -0.99 5.01
CA GLU A 71 -15.01 -1.12 6.22
C GLU A 71 -13.53 -0.94 5.88
N PHE A 72 -13.05 -1.61 4.81
CA PHE A 72 -11.66 -1.48 4.36
C PHE A 72 -11.36 -0.07 3.84
N LEU A 73 -12.29 0.56 3.11
CA LEU A 73 -12.11 1.94 2.64
C LEU A 73 -12.04 2.93 3.82
N THR A 74 -12.91 2.79 4.81
CA THR A 74 -12.91 3.66 6.00
C THR A 74 -11.59 3.53 6.76
N LEU A 75 -11.11 2.31 6.99
CA LEU A 75 -9.83 2.07 7.66
C LEU A 75 -8.66 2.64 6.84
N SER A 76 -8.67 2.43 5.52
CA SER A 76 -7.63 2.94 4.62
C SER A 76 -7.58 4.47 4.62
N TYR A 77 -8.73 5.13 4.52
CA TYR A 77 -8.80 6.59 4.57
C TYR A 77 -8.47 7.15 5.95
N GLY A 78 -8.77 6.44 7.03
CA GLY A 78 -8.30 6.78 8.37
C GLY A 78 -6.77 6.79 8.46
N ILE A 79 -6.11 5.77 7.89
CA ILE A 79 -4.65 5.71 7.82
C ILE A 79 -4.09 6.83 6.93
N ALA A 80 -4.68 7.08 5.76
CA ALA A 80 -4.24 8.20 4.91
C ALA A 80 -4.40 9.56 5.61
N ALA A 81 -5.52 9.79 6.31
CA ALA A 81 -5.73 11.00 7.09
C ALA A 81 -4.70 11.15 8.21
N ALA A 82 -4.34 10.06 8.90
CA ALA A 82 -3.28 10.07 9.90
C ALA A 82 -1.91 10.40 9.28
N LEU A 83 -1.57 9.79 8.14
CA LEU A 83 -0.31 10.08 7.41
C LEU A 83 -0.25 11.55 6.95
N ILE A 84 -1.32 12.08 6.38
CA ILE A 84 -1.43 13.48 5.97
C ILE A 84 -1.33 14.41 7.19
N GLY A 85 -2.03 14.08 8.28
CA GLY A 85 -1.97 14.84 9.53
C GLY A 85 -0.57 14.90 10.11
N MET A 86 0.16 13.78 10.10
CA MET A 86 1.56 13.75 10.52
C MET A 86 2.47 14.53 9.58
N ASP A 87 2.25 14.47 8.27
CA ASP A 87 3.02 15.24 7.28
C ASP A 87 2.85 16.75 7.51
N ILE A 88 1.62 17.20 7.76
CA ILE A 88 1.32 18.60 8.12
C ILE A 88 1.94 18.96 9.48
N ALA A 89 1.81 18.08 10.48
CA ALA A 89 2.37 18.32 11.81
C ALA A 89 3.91 18.42 11.78
N PHE A 90 4.56 17.65 10.92
CA PHE A 90 6.02 17.67 10.76
C PHE A 90 6.49 18.83 9.89
N GLN A 91 6.02 18.93 8.64
CA GLN A 91 6.54 19.92 7.67
C GLN A 91 5.88 21.30 7.79
N GLY A 92 4.59 21.35 8.11
CA GLY A 92 3.82 22.59 8.16
C GLY A 92 3.96 23.33 9.49
N ILE A 93 3.88 22.60 10.61
CA ILE A 93 3.84 23.17 11.96
C ILE A 93 5.16 22.95 12.71
N GLY A 94 5.94 21.92 12.37
CA GLY A 94 7.16 21.55 13.12
C GLY A 94 6.87 21.02 14.53
N TYR A 95 5.67 20.47 14.77
CA TYR A 95 5.21 20.02 16.09
C TYR A 95 5.83 18.69 16.52
N ILE A 96 6.07 17.79 15.57
CA ILE A 96 6.67 16.46 15.84
C ILE A 96 8.11 16.39 15.33
N SER A 97 8.95 15.57 15.95
CA SER A 97 10.33 15.35 15.48
C SER A 97 10.37 14.46 14.24
N LEU A 98 11.48 14.54 13.49
CA LEU A 98 11.71 13.71 12.31
C LEU A 98 11.59 12.21 12.65
N THR A 99 12.20 11.76 13.74
CA THR A 99 12.14 10.34 14.16
C THR A 99 10.71 9.87 14.46
N VAL A 100 9.89 10.72 15.09
CA VAL A 100 8.48 10.41 15.36
C VAL A 100 7.71 10.28 14.06
N PHE A 101 7.95 11.19 13.10
CA PHE A 101 7.34 11.15 11.78
C PHE A 101 7.74 9.88 11.00
N GLU A 102 9.04 9.57 10.94
CA GLU A 102 9.57 8.44 10.18
C GLU A 102 9.08 7.09 10.71
N ILE A 103 9.20 6.86 12.03
CA ILE A 103 8.80 5.58 12.64
C ILE A 103 7.28 5.40 12.55
N SER A 104 6.50 6.44 12.87
CA SER A 104 5.03 6.35 12.82
C SER A 104 4.53 6.18 11.39
N GLY A 105 5.14 6.90 10.43
CA GLY A 105 4.86 6.77 9.01
C GLY A 105 5.16 5.35 8.50
N PHE A 106 6.31 4.79 8.88
CA PHE A 106 6.68 3.42 8.53
C PHE A 106 5.71 2.39 9.13
N VAL A 107 5.36 2.51 10.42
CA VAL A 107 4.45 1.58 11.09
C VAL A 107 3.05 1.62 10.47
N LEU A 108 2.51 2.81 10.19
CA LEU A 108 1.20 2.95 9.55
C LEU A 108 1.22 2.43 8.11
N ALA A 109 2.27 2.73 7.34
CA ALA A 109 2.47 2.19 6.01
C ALA A 109 2.49 0.66 6.02
N PHE A 110 3.30 0.06 6.88
CA PHE A 110 3.43 -1.39 6.99
C PHE A 110 2.11 -2.04 7.43
N THR A 111 1.43 -1.45 8.41
CA THR A 111 0.11 -1.91 8.88
C THR A 111 -0.89 -1.93 7.73
N TRP A 112 -0.96 -0.85 6.95
CA TRP A 112 -1.87 -0.78 5.81
C TRP A 112 -1.54 -1.81 4.71
N ILE A 113 -0.25 -2.06 4.46
CA ILE A 113 0.19 -3.08 3.51
C ILE A 113 -0.29 -4.48 3.94
N VAL A 114 -0.14 -4.83 5.21
CA VAL A 114 -0.62 -6.13 5.72
C VAL A 114 -2.13 -6.27 5.52
N LEU A 115 -2.90 -5.21 5.82
CA LEU A 115 -4.35 -5.19 5.60
C LEU A 115 -4.72 -5.35 4.13
N LEU A 116 -3.98 -4.70 3.23
CA LEU A 116 -4.17 -4.82 1.79
C LEU A 116 -3.94 -6.26 1.31
N PHE A 117 -2.87 -6.91 1.75
CA PHE A 117 -2.58 -8.31 1.40
C PHE A 117 -3.64 -9.26 1.93
N GLN A 118 -4.12 -9.07 3.15
CA GLN A 118 -5.24 -9.85 3.70
C GLN A 118 -6.49 -9.71 2.83
N ARG A 119 -6.83 -8.49 2.38
CA ARG A 119 -7.98 -8.26 1.50
C ARG A 119 -7.81 -8.93 0.13
N LEU A 120 -6.60 -8.86 -0.45
CA LEU A 120 -6.29 -9.53 -1.71
C LEU A 120 -6.42 -11.05 -1.60
N GLN A 121 -5.99 -11.64 -0.47
CA GLN A 121 -6.12 -13.07 -0.22
C GLN A 121 -7.59 -13.50 -0.14
N LEU A 122 -8.43 -12.72 0.56
CA LEU A 122 -9.87 -12.99 0.65
C LEU A 122 -10.55 -12.94 -0.73
N LEU A 123 -10.28 -11.91 -1.53
CA LEU A 123 -10.84 -11.78 -2.89
C LEU A 123 -10.43 -12.95 -3.79
N THR A 124 -9.20 -13.43 -3.61
CA THR A 124 -8.67 -14.58 -4.35
C THR A 124 -9.40 -15.87 -3.94
N GLN A 125 -9.65 -16.08 -2.64
CA GLN A 125 -10.40 -17.24 -2.13
C GLN A 125 -11.87 -17.25 -2.57
N GLU A 126 -12.58 -16.13 -2.48
CA GLU A 126 -13.97 -16.01 -2.94
C GLU A 126 -14.13 -16.37 -4.42
N THR A 127 -13.14 -15.99 -5.24
CA THR A 127 -13.11 -16.31 -6.67
C THR A 127 -13.02 -17.81 -6.92
N PHE A 128 -12.16 -18.53 -6.19
CA PHE A 128 -12.00 -19.98 -6.34
C PHE A 128 -13.23 -20.78 -5.94
N THR A 129 -13.90 -20.42 -4.84
CA THR A 129 -15.13 -21.10 -4.38
C THR A 129 -16.28 -20.95 -5.39
N THR A 130 -16.39 -19.80 -6.06
CA THR A 130 -17.43 -19.59 -7.07
C THR A 130 -17.22 -20.45 -8.32
N MET A 131 -15.96 -20.75 -8.67
CA MET A 131 -15.63 -21.62 -9.81
C MET A 131 -15.91 -23.09 -9.52
N THR A 132 -15.65 -23.60 -8.31
CA THR A 132 -15.92 -25.00 -7.96
C THR A 132 -17.42 -25.30 -7.94
N VAL A 133 -18.24 -24.42 -7.38
CA VAL A 133 -19.70 -24.58 -7.36
C VAL A 133 -20.30 -24.65 -8.77
N LYS A 134 -19.75 -23.90 -9.74
CA LYS A 134 -20.18 -23.97 -11.15
C LYS A 134 -19.73 -25.23 -11.90
N ILE A 135 -18.68 -25.89 -11.43
CA ILE A 135 -18.17 -27.12 -12.05
C ILE A 135 -18.93 -28.34 -11.53
N ASP A 136 -19.38 -28.31 -10.27
CA ASP A 136 -20.09 -29.42 -9.60
C ASP A 136 -21.62 -29.41 -9.84
N THR A 137 -22.15 -28.38 -10.50
CA THR A 137 -23.58 -28.28 -10.88
C THR A 137 -23.87 -28.72 -12.32
N LYS A 138 -23.01 -29.57 -12.90
CA LYS A 138 -23.20 -30.10 -14.25
C LYS A 138 -23.31 -31.62 -14.27
#